data_AF-A0A6P6YBN8-F1
#
_entry.id   AF-A0A6P6YBN8-F1
#
_cell.length_a   1.000
_cell.length_b   1.000
_cell.length_c   1.000
_cell.angle_alpha   90.00
_cell.angle_beta   90.00
_cell.angle_gamma   90.00
#
_symmetry.space_group_name_H-M   'P 1'
#
loop_
_entity.id
_entity.type
_entity.pdbx_description
1 polymer ?
#
loop_
_entity_poly.entity_id
_entity_poly.type
_entity_poly.pdbx_seq_one_letter_code
_entity_poly.pdbx_strand_id
1 'polypeptide(L)'
;MELCSGGELFERIVTNGKLSESYTCIIMRQILSAVAYCHKLNIMHRDIKPENILFADKSISSPIKMIDWGFAAQCLSNHIFTSIVGTPYYVAPEVLSGKYTKICDIWSCGVVMFILLSGSPPFHGKSNKETLEKVRKGEYTMNASVWKNISSAAKDLIRRMLEYNPERRITAEEALKHPWMNCMVRKIY
;
A
#
# COMPACT_ATOMS: atom_id res chain seq x y z
N MET A 1 1.91 0.93 -24.35
CA MET A 1 1.24 1.14 -23.05
C MET A 1 -0.11 1.79 -23.31
N GLU A 2 -1.15 1.39 -22.57
CA GLU A 2 -2.47 2.05 -22.60
C GLU A 2 -2.37 3.46 -22.01
N LEU A 3 -2.98 4.47 -22.65
CA LEU A 3 -2.96 5.84 -22.14
C LEU A 3 -3.89 5.97 -20.92
N CYS A 4 -3.32 6.32 -19.76
CA CYS A 4 -4.08 6.68 -18.56
C CYS A 4 -4.21 8.22 -18.51
N SER A 5 -5.43 8.73 -18.49
CA SER A 5 -5.72 10.18 -18.56
C SER A 5 -6.26 10.76 -17.24
N GLY A 6 -6.42 9.92 -16.22
CA GLY A 6 -7.01 10.29 -14.93
C GLY A 6 -6.04 10.89 -13.91
N GLY A 7 -4.76 10.98 -14.24
CA GLY A 7 -3.71 11.47 -13.35
C GLY A 7 -3.29 10.46 -12.29
N GLU A 8 -2.36 10.88 -11.43
CA GLU A 8 -1.81 10.04 -10.36
C GLU A 8 -2.77 9.96 -9.17
N LEU A 9 -2.73 8.83 -8.44
CA LEU A 9 -3.42 8.71 -7.16
C LEU A 9 -2.99 9.82 -6.20
N PHE A 10 -1.70 10.16 -6.19
CA PHE A 10 -1.16 11.23 -5.37
C PHE A 10 -1.80 12.59 -5.66
N GLU A 11 -1.93 12.98 -6.92
CA GLU A 11 -2.56 14.25 -7.30
C GLU A 11 -4.01 14.31 -6.81
N ARG A 12 -4.76 13.21 -6.91
CA ARG A 12 -6.14 13.15 -6.45
C ARG A 12 -6.26 13.25 -4.91
N ILE A 13 -5.25 12.78 -4.17
CA ILE A 13 -5.11 13.03 -2.72
C ILE A 13 -4.85 14.50 -2.46
N VAL A 14 -3.89 15.11 -3.14
CA VAL A 14 -3.51 16.52 -2.92
C VAL A 14 -4.66 17.48 -3.24
N THR A 15 -5.40 17.24 -4.32
CA THR A 15 -6.52 18.11 -4.73
C THR A 15 -7.74 18.00 -3.81
N ASN A 16 -8.06 16.80 -3.31
CA ASN A 16 -9.27 16.57 -2.51
C ASN A 16 -9.02 16.49 -0.98
N GLY A 17 -7.75 16.51 -0.56
CA GLY A 17 -7.36 16.27 0.82
C GLY A 17 -7.53 14.80 1.22
N LYS A 18 -8.16 14.55 2.38
CA LYS A 18 -8.41 13.19 2.87
C LYS A 18 -9.52 12.50 2.07
N LEU A 19 -9.25 11.30 1.58
CA LEU A 19 -10.27 10.48 0.94
C LEU A 19 -11.20 9.87 1.99
N SER A 20 -12.48 9.69 1.65
CA SER A 20 -13.40 8.98 2.54
C SER A 20 -12.95 7.53 2.71
N GLU A 21 -13.25 6.94 3.86
CA GLU A 21 -12.89 5.54 4.11
C GLU A 21 -13.49 4.57 3.07
N SER A 22 -14.72 4.86 2.60
CA SER A 22 -15.38 4.10 1.54
C SER A 22 -14.65 4.20 0.20
N TYR A 23 -14.19 5.39 -0.18
CA TYR A 23 -13.46 5.58 -1.43
C TYR A 23 -12.06 4.95 -1.35
N THR A 24 -11.38 5.11 -0.21
CA THR A 24 -10.11 4.43 0.06
C THR A 24 -10.25 2.91 0.00
N CYS A 25 -11.35 2.35 0.48
CA CYS A 25 -11.64 0.92 0.37
C CYS A 25 -11.78 0.45 -1.08
N ILE A 26 -12.41 1.23 -1.96
CA ILE A 26 -12.52 0.93 -3.40
C ILE A 26 -11.14 0.91 -4.07
N ILE A 27 -10.29 1.89 -3.75
CA ILE A 27 -8.93 2.01 -4.29
C ILE A 27 -8.08 0.83 -3.80
N MET A 28 -8.06 0.58 -2.48
CA MET A 28 -7.27 -0.48 -1.87
C MET A 28 -7.67 -1.87 -2.37
N ARG A 29 -8.96 -2.11 -2.62
CA ARG A 29 -9.43 -3.36 -3.23
C ARG A 29 -8.79 -3.61 -4.60
N GLN A 30 -8.70 -2.58 -5.44
CA GLN A 30 -8.10 -2.71 -6.76
C GLN A 30 -6.57 -2.92 -6.67
N ILE A 31 -5.89 -2.15 -5.81
CA ILE A 31 -4.45 -2.31 -5.55
C ILE A 31 -4.15 -3.75 -5.09
N LEU A 32 -4.84 -4.22 -4.06
CA LEU A 32 -4.62 -5.55 -3.51
C LEU A 32 -5.03 -6.66 -4.48
N SER A 33 -6.03 -6.44 -5.34
CA SER A 33 -6.38 -7.37 -6.42
C SER A 33 -5.25 -7.51 -7.44
N ALA A 34 -4.64 -6.40 -7.87
CA ALA A 34 -3.50 -6.42 -8.78
C ALA A 34 -2.29 -7.12 -8.13
N VAL A 35 -1.98 -6.77 -6.88
CA VAL A 35 -0.89 -7.39 -6.12
C VAL A 35 -1.12 -8.88 -5.92
N ALA A 36 -2.33 -9.31 -5.53
CA ALA A 36 -2.66 -10.73 -5.37
C ALA A 36 -2.44 -11.52 -6.68
N TYR A 37 -2.87 -10.96 -7.81
CA TYR A 37 -2.66 -11.56 -9.12
C TYR A 37 -1.15 -11.74 -9.43
N CYS A 38 -0.35 -10.69 -9.25
CA CYS A 38 1.09 -10.76 -9.48
C CYS A 38 1.77 -11.75 -8.52
N HIS A 39 1.40 -11.73 -7.24
CA HIS A 39 1.96 -12.62 -6.24
C HIS A 39 1.66 -14.08 -6.55
N LYS A 40 0.48 -14.40 -7.10
CA LYS A 40 0.13 -15.76 -7.57
C LYS A 40 1.02 -16.23 -8.73
N LEU A 41 1.49 -15.31 -9.56
CA LEU A 41 2.46 -15.56 -10.64
C LEU A 41 3.92 -15.50 -10.16
N ASN A 42 4.15 -15.39 -8.84
CA ASN A 42 5.46 -15.17 -8.23
C ASN A 42 6.17 -13.91 -8.74
N ILE A 43 5.41 -12.86 -9.06
CA ILE A 43 5.93 -11.54 -9.44
C ILE A 43 5.70 -10.58 -8.28
N MET A 44 6.72 -9.81 -7.91
CA MET A 44 6.60 -8.68 -6.98
C MET A 44 6.96 -7.37 -7.66
N HIS A 45 6.35 -6.28 -7.20
CA HIS A 45 6.48 -4.95 -7.80
C HIS A 45 7.68 -4.18 -7.26
N ARG A 46 7.91 -4.22 -5.94
CA ARG A 46 9.02 -3.58 -5.20
C ARG A 46 9.06 -2.04 -5.16
N ASP A 47 8.24 -1.35 -5.95
CA ASP A 47 8.07 0.12 -5.85
C ASP A 47 6.59 0.56 -5.85
N ILE A 48 5.77 -0.07 -5.01
CA ILE A 48 4.36 0.35 -4.85
C ILE A 48 4.30 1.66 -4.08
N LYS A 49 3.77 2.69 -4.72
CA LYS A 49 3.56 4.03 -4.16
C LYS A 49 2.46 4.76 -4.94
N PRO A 50 1.83 5.81 -4.38
CA PRO A 50 0.75 6.54 -5.04
C PRO A 50 1.12 7.11 -6.43
N GLU A 51 2.38 7.48 -6.63
CA GLU A 51 2.92 7.98 -7.90
C GLU A 51 2.91 6.90 -9.01
N ASN A 52 3.04 5.62 -8.61
CA ASN A 52 3.00 4.47 -9.53
C ASN A 52 1.59 3.88 -9.68
N ILE A 53 0.55 4.62 -9.29
CA ILE A 53 -0.85 4.22 -9.40
C ILE A 53 -1.61 5.32 -10.13
N LEU A 54 -2.04 5.04 -11.36
CA LEU A 54 -2.79 5.99 -12.18
C LEU A 54 -4.28 5.65 -12.21
N PHE A 55 -5.12 6.66 -12.41
CA PHE A 55 -6.49 6.46 -12.85
C PHE A 55 -6.53 6.34 -14.38
N ALA A 56 -7.24 5.35 -14.91
CA ALA A 56 -7.42 5.18 -16.36
C ALA A 56 -8.04 6.43 -17.01
N ASP A 57 -9.00 7.05 -16.33
CA ASP A 57 -9.71 8.25 -16.78
C ASP A 57 -10.11 9.18 -15.61
N LYS A 58 -10.73 10.31 -15.93
CA LYS A 58 -11.10 11.34 -14.94
C LYS A 58 -12.38 11.04 -14.16
N SER A 59 -13.10 9.96 -14.48
CA SER A 59 -14.36 9.62 -13.81
C SER A 59 -14.12 9.28 -12.33
N ILE A 60 -15.17 9.45 -11.51
CA ILE A 60 -15.09 9.12 -10.07
C ILE A 60 -14.91 7.62 -9.83
N SER A 61 -15.46 6.82 -10.74
CA SER A 61 -15.40 5.35 -10.76
C SER A 61 -14.23 4.81 -11.58
N SER A 62 -13.28 5.67 -12.00
CA SER A 62 -12.17 5.24 -12.85
C SER A 62 -11.41 4.09 -12.21
N PRO A 63 -11.14 3.00 -12.95
CA PRO A 63 -10.27 1.96 -12.47
C PRO A 63 -8.85 2.52 -12.26
N ILE A 64 -8.13 1.94 -11.30
CA ILE A 64 -6.70 2.22 -11.10
C ILE A 64 -5.85 1.26 -11.91
N LYS A 65 -4.67 1.72 -12.30
CA LYS A 65 -3.66 0.97 -13.05
C LYS A 65 -2.33 1.11 -12.31
N MET A 66 -1.71 0.00 -11.95
CA MET A 66 -0.34 -0.01 -11.43
C MET A 66 0.64 0.10 -12.59
N ILE A 67 1.52 1.09 -12.52
CA ILE A 67 2.53 1.38 -13.54
C ILE A 67 3.93 1.18 -12.98
N ASP A 68 4.93 1.36 -13.84
CA ASP A 68 6.35 1.30 -13.50
C ASP A 68 6.82 -0.01 -12.84
N TRP A 69 6.91 -1.02 -13.69
CA TRP A 69 7.44 -2.33 -13.35
C TRP A 69 8.97 -2.39 -13.49
N GLY A 70 9.68 -1.25 -13.53
CA GLY A 70 11.14 -1.21 -13.69
C GLY A 70 11.90 -1.89 -12.56
N PHE A 71 11.30 -1.95 -11.37
CA PHE A 71 11.81 -2.71 -10.23
C PHE A 71 11.11 -4.05 -10.06
N ALA A 72 10.24 -4.51 -10.95
CA ALA A 72 9.59 -5.80 -10.77
C ALA A 72 10.58 -6.97 -10.84
N ALA A 73 10.28 -8.07 -10.13
CA ALA A 73 11.09 -9.28 -10.22
C ALA A 73 10.27 -10.55 -9.95
N GLN A 74 10.72 -11.65 -10.54
CA GLN A 74 10.16 -12.96 -10.27
C GLN A 74 10.78 -13.55 -8.99
N CYS A 75 9.98 -13.74 -7.96
CA CYS A 75 10.35 -14.32 -6.68
C CYS A 75 10.15 -15.83 -6.70
N LEU A 76 11.06 -16.56 -7.35
CA LEU A 76 11.08 -18.02 -7.33
C LEU A 76 11.49 -18.55 -5.95
N SER A 77 10.99 -19.73 -5.59
CA SER A 77 11.33 -20.40 -4.33
C SER A 77 12.85 -20.48 -4.16
N ASN A 78 13.36 -19.98 -3.03
CA ASN A 78 14.77 -19.89 -2.63
C ASN A 78 15.55 -18.64 -3.09
N HIS A 79 14.93 -17.70 -3.81
CA HIS A 79 15.61 -16.45 -4.17
C HIS A 79 15.46 -15.41 -3.06
N ILE A 80 16.59 -15.02 -2.47
CA ILE A 80 16.67 -13.93 -1.50
C ILE A 80 17.20 -12.71 -2.24
N PHE A 81 16.41 -11.64 -2.28
CA PHE A 81 16.82 -10.39 -2.90
C PHE A 81 17.61 -9.53 -1.92
N THR A 82 18.80 -9.07 -2.35
CA THR A 82 19.71 -8.25 -1.54
C THR A 82 19.73 -6.77 -1.98
N SER A 83 19.16 -6.45 -3.15
CA SER A 83 19.11 -5.08 -3.65
C SER A 83 18.13 -4.24 -2.85
N ILE A 84 18.63 -3.14 -2.27
CA ILE A 84 17.80 -2.11 -1.64
C ILE A 84 17.23 -1.24 -2.75
N VAL A 85 15.94 -1.43 -3.05
CA VAL A 85 15.20 -0.71 -4.08
C VAL A 85 13.89 -0.16 -3.50
N GLY A 86 13.29 0.80 -4.18
CA GLY A 86 12.04 1.44 -3.78
C GLY A 86 12.23 2.79 -3.09
N THR A 87 11.12 3.44 -2.79
CA THR A 87 11.08 4.80 -2.24
C THR A 87 11.08 4.76 -0.70
N PRO A 88 11.87 5.60 0.01
CA PRO A 88 12.13 5.47 1.46
C PRO A 88 10.90 5.37 2.37
N TYR A 89 9.78 6.00 2.00
CA TYR A 89 8.55 5.96 2.80
C TYR A 89 7.80 4.63 2.70
N TYR A 90 7.95 3.91 1.59
CA TYR A 90 7.12 2.75 1.23
C TYR A 90 7.88 1.42 1.31
N VAL A 91 9.21 1.48 1.45
CA VAL A 91 10.07 0.29 1.52
C VAL A 91 9.82 -0.48 2.82
N ALA A 92 9.77 -1.82 2.72
CA ALA A 92 9.60 -2.68 3.88
C ALA A 92 10.91 -2.82 4.69
N PRO A 93 10.86 -3.04 6.02
CA PRO A 93 12.06 -3.14 6.85
C PRO A 93 13.01 -4.24 6.39
N GLU A 94 12.48 -5.40 5.99
CA GLU A 94 13.28 -6.54 5.53
C GLU A 94 13.98 -6.30 4.18
N VAL A 95 13.49 -5.37 3.37
CA VAL A 95 14.16 -4.95 2.13
C VAL A 95 15.47 -4.22 2.46
N LEU A 96 15.48 -3.43 3.55
CA LEU A 96 16.68 -2.75 4.04
C LEU A 96 17.72 -3.73 4.61
N SER A 97 17.27 -4.90 5.06
CA SER A 97 18.14 -6.00 5.52
C SER A 97 18.64 -6.89 4.39
N GLY A 98 18.18 -6.69 3.15
CA GLY A 98 18.60 -7.48 1.99
C GLY A 98 18.14 -8.94 2.03
N LYS A 99 17.05 -9.25 2.75
CA LYS A 99 16.41 -10.57 2.71
C LYS A 99 14.90 -10.45 2.75
N TYR A 100 14.27 -10.53 1.58
CA TYR A 100 12.83 -10.33 1.43
C TYR A 100 12.22 -11.19 0.33
N THR A 101 10.90 -11.33 0.39
CA THR A 101 10.05 -12.01 -0.59
C THR A 101 8.97 -11.04 -1.09
N LYS A 102 8.06 -11.53 -1.94
CA LYS A 102 6.91 -10.75 -2.46
C LYS A 102 6.05 -10.08 -1.38
N ILE A 103 6.08 -10.56 -0.13
CA ILE A 103 5.33 -9.95 0.99
C ILE A 103 5.77 -8.51 1.32
N CYS A 104 6.92 -8.05 0.80
CA CYS A 104 7.35 -6.65 0.91
C CYS A 104 6.35 -5.68 0.28
N ASP A 105 5.68 -6.08 -0.81
CA ASP A 105 4.67 -5.25 -1.49
C ASP A 105 3.48 -4.96 -0.56
N ILE A 106 3.14 -5.87 0.36
CA ILE A 106 2.03 -5.67 1.30
C ILE A 106 2.33 -4.56 2.30
N TRP A 107 3.58 -4.43 2.73
CA TRP A 107 4.00 -3.32 3.56
C TRP A 107 3.77 -1.99 2.82
N SER A 108 4.21 -1.91 1.57
CA SER A 108 3.99 -0.73 0.72
C SER A 108 2.50 -0.42 0.54
N CYS A 109 1.64 -1.43 0.34
CA CYS A 109 0.18 -1.26 0.35
C CYS A 109 -0.34 -0.72 1.68
N GLY A 110 0.21 -1.19 2.81
CA GLY A 110 -0.10 -0.69 4.15
C GLY A 110 0.24 0.79 4.32
N VAL A 111 1.42 1.20 3.84
CA VAL A 111 1.84 2.61 3.83
C VAL A 111 0.91 3.45 2.96
N VAL A 112 0.56 2.99 1.76
CA VAL A 112 -0.41 3.66 0.88
C VAL A 112 -1.75 3.85 1.60
N MET A 113 -2.31 2.78 2.18
CA MET A 113 -3.58 2.86 2.92
C MET A 113 -3.51 3.84 4.09
N PHE A 114 -2.40 3.84 4.84
CA PHE A 114 -2.18 4.76 5.95
C PHE A 114 -2.22 6.22 5.47
N ILE A 115 -1.54 6.53 4.36
CA ILE A 115 -1.52 7.87 3.76
C ILE A 115 -2.91 8.26 3.26
N LEU A 116 -3.62 7.37 2.56
CA LEU A 116 -4.96 7.66 2.03
C LEU A 116 -5.96 8.03 3.14
N LEU A 117 -5.86 7.41 4.32
CA LEU A 117 -6.77 7.66 5.45
C LEU A 117 -6.35 8.83 6.34
N SER A 118 -5.05 9.10 6.48
CA SER A 118 -4.54 10.11 7.42
C SER A 118 -3.98 11.37 6.79
N GLY A 119 -3.65 11.33 5.49
CA GLY A 119 -2.94 12.39 4.78
C GLY A 119 -1.45 12.51 5.13
N SER A 120 -0.88 11.58 5.90
CA SER A 120 0.54 11.63 6.30
C SER A 120 1.15 10.23 6.33
N PRO A 121 2.45 10.05 6.04
CA PRO A 121 3.08 8.74 6.07
C PRO A 121 3.27 8.23 7.51
N PRO A 122 3.23 6.90 7.74
CA PRO A 122 3.43 6.31 9.07
C PRO A 122 4.85 6.51 9.60
N PHE A 123 5.84 6.54 8.70
CA PHE A 123 7.26 6.70 9.02
C PHE A 123 7.77 8.02 8.43
N HIS A 124 7.47 9.16 9.07
CA HIS A 124 7.94 10.46 8.61
C HIS A 124 9.19 10.91 9.35
N GLY A 125 10.29 11.20 8.64
CA GLY A 125 11.49 11.84 9.18
C GLY A 125 11.84 13.13 8.42
N LYS A 126 12.68 13.99 9.00
CA LYS A 126 13.16 15.24 8.40
C LYS A 126 14.16 15.01 7.25
N SER A 127 14.66 13.78 7.11
CA SER A 127 15.56 13.36 6.05
C SER A 127 15.27 11.92 5.66
N ASN A 128 15.71 11.50 4.46
CA ASN A 128 15.62 10.10 4.03
C ASN A 128 16.28 9.15 5.04
N LYS A 129 17.38 9.56 5.65
CA LYS A 129 18.07 8.77 6.68
C LYS A 129 17.16 8.55 7.91
N GLU A 130 16.55 9.62 8.43
CA GLU A 130 15.67 9.54 9.59
C GLU A 130 14.41 8.71 9.28
N THR A 131 13.83 8.88 8.07
CA THR A 131 12.70 8.07 7.60
C THR A 131 13.07 6.58 7.57
N LEU A 132 14.21 6.22 6.99
CA LEU A 132 14.67 4.83 6.94
C LEU A 132 14.98 4.26 8.34
N GLU A 133 15.49 5.07 9.27
CA GLU A 133 15.68 4.67 10.66
C GLU A 133 14.34 4.36 11.36
N LYS A 134 13.28 5.12 11.07
CA LYS A 134 11.93 4.83 11.58
C LYS A 134 11.34 3.57 10.95
N VAL A 135 11.50 3.39 9.64
CA VAL A 135 11.10 2.15 8.95
C VAL A 135 11.81 0.94 9.56
N ARG A 136 13.12 1.02 9.82
CA ARG A 136 13.89 -0.06 10.47
C ARG A 136 13.37 -0.42 11.86
N LYS A 137 12.85 0.55 12.62
CA LYS A 137 12.23 0.29 13.93
C LYS A 137 10.84 -0.31 13.80
N GLY A 138 10.13 -0.02 12.70
CA GLY A 138 8.77 -0.50 12.46
C GLY A 138 7.71 0.12 13.36
N GLU A 139 8.07 1.15 14.14
CA GLU A 139 7.17 1.79 15.09
C GLU A 139 6.39 2.93 14.43
N TYR A 140 5.07 2.87 14.51
CA TYR A 140 4.15 3.92 14.06
C TYR A 140 2.95 4.01 15.00
N THR A 141 2.21 5.12 14.96
CA THR A 141 1.03 5.31 15.82
C THR A 141 -0.18 5.79 15.03
N MET A 142 -1.38 5.46 15.53
CA MET A 142 -2.67 5.90 14.99
C MET A 142 -3.45 6.70 16.05
N ASN A 143 -2.75 7.57 16.77
CA ASN A 143 -3.28 8.30 17.93
C ASN A 143 -3.68 9.75 17.59
N ALA A 144 -3.26 10.27 16.43
CA ALA A 144 -3.61 11.62 15.99
C ALA A 144 -5.13 11.78 15.80
N SER A 145 -5.62 13.02 15.89
CA SER A 145 -7.05 13.36 15.82
C SER A 145 -7.75 12.81 14.56
N VAL A 146 -7.05 12.76 13.42
CA VAL A 146 -7.55 12.20 12.16
C VAL A 146 -8.03 10.75 12.30
N TRP A 147 -7.38 9.97 13.17
CA TRP A 147 -7.71 8.56 13.38
C TRP A 147 -8.94 8.35 14.25
N LYS A 148 -9.46 9.37 14.95
CA LYS A 148 -10.65 9.21 15.82
C LYS A 148 -11.88 8.74 15.06
N ASN A 149 -12.03 9.17 13.80
CA ASN A 149 -13.18 8.87 12.96
C ASN A 149 -12.95 7.72 11.96
N ILE A 150 -11.76 7.11 11.98
CA ILE A 150 -11.43 5.96 11.14
C ILE A 150 -11.80 4.67 11.86
N SER A 151 -12.46 3.75 11.14
CA SER A 151 -12.98 2.51 11.74
C SER A 151 -11.90 1.64 12.37
N SER A 152 -12.28 0.85 13.37
CA SER A 152 -11.39 -0.16 13.97
C SER A 152 -10.94 -1.19 12.95
N ALA A 153 -11.80 -1.55 11.99
CA ALA A 153 -11.50 -2.50 10.92
C ALA A 153 -10.42 -1.96 9.96
N ALA A 154 -10.45 -0.67 9.62
CA ALA A 154 -9.41 -0.05 8.80
C ALA A 154 -8.04 -0.10 9.50
N LYS A 155 -8.04 0.28 10.79
CA LYS A 155 -6.83 0.25 11.63
C LYS A 155 -6.30 -1.17 11.80
N ASP A 156 -7.18 -2.16 11.95
CA ASP A 156 -6.79 -3.57 12.04
C ASP A 156 -6.09 -4.04 10.76
N LEU A 157 -6.67 -3.72 9.59
CA LEU A 157 -6.04 -4.08 8.32
C LEU A 157 -4.67 -3.41 8.15
N ILE A 158 -4.54 -2.12 8.49
CA ILE A 158 -3.25 -1.42 8.49
C ILE A 158 -2.23 -2.15 9.36
N ARG A 159 -2.59 -2.56 10.59
CA ARG A 159 -1.69 -3.32 11.48
C ARG A 159 -1.24 -4.63 10.89
N ARG A 160 -2.15 -5.36 10.23
CA ARG A 160 -1.82 -6.63 9.59
C ARG A 160 -0.92 -6.47 8.37
N MET A 161 -1.08 -5.39 7.60
CA MET A 161 -0.22 -5.07 6.45
C MET A 161 1.14 -4.50 6.86
N LEU A 162 1.19 -3.71 7.93
CA LEU A 162 2.41 -3.15 8.52
C LEU A 162 2.97 -4.02 9.66
N GLU A 163 2.63 -5.32 9.67
CA GLU A 163 3.23 -6.28 10.59
C GLU A 163 4.72 -6.39 10.27
N TYR A 164 5.54 -6.16 11.29
CA TYR A 164 7.00 -6.07 11.15
C TYR A 164 7.58 -7.42 10.75
N ASN A 165 7.11 -8.52 11.35
CA ASN A 165 7.55 -9.86 10.98
C ASN A 165 6.91 -10.27 9.64
N PRO A 166 7.69 -10.41 8.54
CA PRO A 166 7.13 -10.74 7.23
C PRO A 166 6.38 -12.08 7.19
N GLU A 167 6.70 -13.03 8.07
CA GLU A 167 6.01 -14.34 8.16
C GLU A 167 4.62 -14.23 8.79
N ARG A 168 4.37 -13.18 9.58
CA ARG A 168 3.06 -12.90 10.20
C ARG A 168 2.26 -11.85 9.44
N ARG A 169 2.89 -11.18 8.48
CA ARG A 169 2.27 -10.17 7.64
C ARG A 169 1.22 -10.81 6.75
N ILE A 170 0.04 -10.19 6.74
CA ILE A 170 -1.09 -10.66 5.94
C ILE A 170 -0.71 -10.72 4.45
N THR A 171 -1.21 -11.70 3.73
CA THR A 171 -1.06 -11.77 2.27
C THR A 171 -2.07 -10.87 1.56
N ALA A 172 -1.85 -10.55 0.28
CA ALA A 172 -2.84 -9.80 -0.52
C ALA A 172 -4.20 -10.52 -0.61
N GLU A 173 -4.19 -11.86 -0.73
CA GLU A 173 -5.41 -12.68 -0.79
C GLU A 173 -6.20 -12.65 0.53
N GLU A 174 -5.52 -12.70 1.66
CA GLU A 174 -6.15 -12.57 2.99
C GLU A 174 -6.64 -11.13 3.23
N ALA A 175 -5.86 -10.12 2.81
CA ALA A 175 -6.24 -8.71 2.93
C ALA A 175 -7.53 -8.40 2.14
N LEU A 176 -7.70 -9.01 0.95
CA LEU A 176 -8.94 -8.90 0.16
C LEU A 176 -10.16 -9.51 0.85
N LYS A 177 -9.96 -10.51 1.72
CA LYS A 177 -11.03 -11.16 2.51
C LYS A 177 -11.26 -10.48 3.87
N HIS A 178 -10.46 -9.47 4.22
CA HIS A 178 -10.55 -8.78 5.50
C HIS A 178 -11.90 -8.07 5.67
N PRO A 179 -12.53 -8.05 6.86
CA PRO A 179 -13.84 -7.43 7.07
C PRO A 179 -13.95 -5.97 6.62
N TRP A 180 -12.84 -5.21 6.71
CA TRP A 180 -12.79 -3.83 6.21
C TRP A 180 -13.11 -3.71 4.71
N MET A 181 -12.77 -4.73 3.91
CA MET A 181 -13.08 -4.75 2.48
C MET A 181 -14.59 -4.81 2.22
N ASN A 182 -15.41 -5.28 3.17
CA ASN A 182 -16.87 -5.34 3.02
C ASN A 182 -17.56 -3.96 3.12
N CYS A 183 -16.81 -2.86 3.08
CA CYS A 183 -17.29 -1.47 3.08
C CYS A 183 -18.41 -1.16 2.04
N MET A 184 -18.56 -1.98 1.00
CA MET A 184 -19.60 -1.87 -0.04
C MET A 184 -20.92 -2.58 0.32
N VAL A 185 -20.98 -3.40 1.37
CA VAL A 185 -22.15 -4.25 1.69
C VAL A 185 -23.16 -3.55 2.61
N ARG A 186 -23.15 -2.21 2.70
CA ARG A 186 -24.37 -1.50 3.10
C ARG A 186 -25.25 -1.38 1.87
N LYS A 187 -26.03 -2.43 1.59
CA LYS A 187 -27.23 -2.34 0.76
C LYS A 187 -28.01 -1.12 1.27
N ILE A 188 -28.12 -0.12 0.42
CA ILE A 188 -29.17 0.88 0.53
C ILE A 188 -30.45 0.08 0.27
N TYR A 189 -31.23 -0.16 1.33
CA TYR A 189 -32.63 -0.56 1.21
C TYR A 189 -33.47 0.70 1.08
#